data_AF-S7XWU6-F1
#
_entry.id   AF-S7XWU6-F1
#
_cell.length_a   1.000
_cell.length_b   1.000
_cell.length_c   1.000
_cell.angle_alpha   90.00
_cell.angle_beta   90.00
_cell.angle_gamma   90.00
#
_symmetry.space_group_name_H-M   'P 1'
#
loop_
_entity.id
_entity.type
_entity.pdbx_description
1 polymer ?
#
loop_
_entity_poly.entity_id
_entity_poly.type
_entity_poly.pdbx_seq_one_letter_code
_entity_poly.pdbx_strand_id
1 'polypeptide(L)'
;MKNKNILLLLAVTLVVAVGLVFFLKPDQATASAQNINPDKSYSKISVANGEYARKDLKLSSADLAKAKTETVLFHEIQDEDLKNSEALPLAKSGKGMMISYNQNIIETKNVGDTVKFQMLEYGVNREGKIVEIEKVDDDILRWRGQFNQGSPERNYFTITQSQKDQYTIIQIYSDKGNYTAEIKNGQGIVQSMDQGVEDEELHAHDH
;
A
#
# COMPACT_ATOMS: atom_id res chain seq x y z
N MET A 1 12.90 61.43 31.59
CA MET A 1 13.35 60.64 30.41
C MET A 1 13.29 59.12 30.71
N LYS A 2 12.13 58.56 31.10
CA LYS A 2 12.01 57.11 31.36
C LYS A 2 10.90 56.40 30.55
N ASN A 3 10.04 57.16 29.86
CA ASN A 3 8.84 56.58 29.23
C ASN A 3 8.95 56.47 27.69
N LYS A 4 9.93 57.16 27.07
CA LYS A 4 10.17 57.07 25.62
C LYS A 4 10.74 55.71 25.20
N ASN A 5 11.59 55.10 26.03
CA ASN A 5 12.21 53.80 25.72
C ASN A 5 11.20 52.65 25.77
N ILE A 6 10.19 52.72 26.64
CA ILE A 6 9.10 51.73 26.74
C ILE A 6 8.16 51.84 25.54
N LEU A 7 7.82 53.06 25.13
CA LEU A 7 6.98 53.30 23.94
C LEU A 7 7.67 52.82 22.66
N LEU A 8 9.00 53.00 22.57
CA LEU A 8 9.78 52.50 21.43
C LEU A 8 9.86 50.96 21.42
N LEU A 9 9.99 50.34 22.60
CA LEU A 9 10.00 48.87 22.72
C LEU A 9 8.66 48.23 22.34
N LEU A 10 7.54 48.86 22.74
CA LEU A 10 6.18 48.43 22.37
C LEU A 10 5.91 48.60 20.87
N ALA A 11 6.38 49.68 20.25
CA ALA A 11 6.26 49.89 18.81
C ALA A 11 7.06 48.85 18.01
N VAL A 12 8.26 48.50 18.45
CA VAL A 12 9.11 47.49 17.78
C VAL A 12 8.49 46.09 17.91
N THR A 13 7.95 45.72 19.08
CA THR A 13 7.28 44.42 19.26
C THR A 13 6.03 44.29 18.41
N LEU A 14 5.27 45.37 18.21
CA LEU A 14 4.06 45.36 17.38
C LEU A 14 4.40 45.19 15.88
N VAL A 15 5.49 45.83 15.40
CA VAL A 15 5.97 45.67 14.01
C VAL A 15 6.47 44.25 13.76
N VAL A 16 7.19 43.64 14.72
CA VAL A 16 7.68 42.26 14.61
C VAL A 16 6.51 41.26 14.61
N ALA A 17 5.49 41.47 15.45
CA ALA A 17 4.31 40.61 15.48
C ALA A 17 3.50 40.67 14.17
N VAL A 18 3.30 41.86 13.61
CA VAL A 18 2.59 42.03 12.32
C VAL A 18 3.42 41.45 11.15
N GLY A 19 4.74 41.56 11.19
CA GLY A 19 5.65 40.93 10.22
C GLY A 19 5.61 39.40 10.27
N LEU A 20 5.58 38.81 11.47
CA LEU A 20 5.46 37.36 11.65
C LEU A 20 4.12 36.81 11.13
N VAL A 21 3.01 37.54 11.31
CA VAL A 21 1.70 37.15 10.77
C VAL A 21 1.66 37.25 9.23
N PHE A 22 2.43 38.17 8.63
CA PHE A 22 2.55 38.26 7.17
C PHE A 22 3.41 37.13 6.58
N PHE A 23 4.42 36.65 7.30
CA PHE A 23 5.24 35.49 6.91
C PHE A 23 4.59 34.13 7.21
N LEU A 24 3.60 34.08 8.12
CA LEU A 24 2.80 32.89 8.42
C LEU A 24 1.50 32.80 7.62
N LYS A 25 1.35 33.58 6.54
CA LYS A 25 0.29 33.31 5.57
C LYS A 25 0.59 31.94 4.94
N PRO A 26 -0.32 30.96 5.01
CA PRO A 26 -0.17 29.77 4.20
C PRO A 26 -0.19 30.24 2.75
N ASP A 27 0.89 29.95 2.02
CA ASP A 27 0.84 30.00 0.57
C ASP A 27 -0.38 29.17 0.17
N GLN A 28 -1.41 29.84 -0.31
CA GLN A 28 -2.40 29.23 -1.18
C GLN A 28 -1.62 28.93 -2.45
N ALA A 29 -0.82 27.86 -2.40
CA ALA A 29 -0.35 27.18 -3.58
C ALA A 29 -1.62 26.85 -4.34
N THR A 30 -1.92 27.68 -5.35
CA THR A 30 -2.82 27.32 -6.43
C THR A 30 -2.32 25.98 -6.91
N ALA A 31 -3.01 24.92 -6.46
CA ALA A 31 -2.87 23.60 -7.02
C ALA A 31 -3.08 23.81 -8.51
N SER A 32 -1.99 23.75 -9.28
CA SER A 32 -2.09 23.53 -10.70
C SER A 32 -2.73 22.16 -10.82
N ALA A 33 -4.06 22.14 -10.91
CA ALA A 33 -4.80 20.98 -11.30
C ALA A 33 -4.33 20.66 -12.71
N GLN A 34 -3.31 19.82 -12.83
CA GLN A 34 -3.17 18.99 -14.00
C GLN A 34 -4.47 18.18 -14.04
N ASN A 35 -5.37 18.61 -14.90
CA ASN A 35 -6.49 17.82 -15.40
C ASN A 35 -5.89 16.58 -16.08
N ILE A 36 -5.51 15.61 -15.25
CA ILE A 36 -5.42 14.23 -15.68
C ILE A 36 -6.87 13.78 -15.68
N ASN A 37 -7.51 13.84 -16.85
CA ASN A 37 -8.79 13.15 -17.07
C ASN A 37 -8.63 11.70 -16.60
N PRO A 38 -9.28 11.26 -15.50
CA PRO A 38 -9.39 9.86 -15.21
C PRO A 38 -10.65 9.39 -15.93
N ASP A 39 -10.63 9.39 -17.26
CA ASP A 39 -11.75 8.88 -18.06
C ASP A 39 -11.69 7.34 -18.14
N LYS A 40 -11.48 6.74 -16.97
CA LYS A 40 -11.87 5.38 -16.62
C LYS A 40 -12.55 5.52 -15.27
N SER A 41 -13.88 5.66 -15.32
CA SER A 41 -14.73 5.57 -14.13
C SER A 41 -14.61 4.15 -13.57
N TYR A 42 -13.59 3.91 -12.75
CA TYR A 42 -13.49 2.69 -11.96
C TYR A 42 -14.67 2.67 -11.00
N SER A 43 -15.52 1.65 -11.11
CA SER A 43 -16.69 1.54 -10.25
C SER A 43 -16.24 1.17 -8.85
N LYS A 44 -16.35 2.10 -7.92
CA LYS A 44 -16.23 1.80 -6.50
C LYS A 44 -17.35 0.85 -6.12
N ILE A 45 -16.99 -0.38 -5.73
CA ILE A 45 -17.99 -1.33 -5.25
C ILE A 45 -18.22 -1.04 -3.77
N SER A 46 -19.37 -0.45 -3.45
CA SER A 46 -19.89 -0.50 -2.09
C SER A 46 -20.42 -1.92 -1.84
N VAL A 47 -19.55 -2.82 -1.38
CA VAL A 47 -19.96 -4.17 -1.02
C VAL A 47 -20.85 -4.06 0.23
N ALA A 48 -22.11 -4.47 0.12
CA ALA A 48 -23.01 -4.53 1.27
C ALA A 48 -22.45 -5.51 2.32
N ASN A 49 -22.62 -5.21 3.60
CA ASN A 49 -22.13 -6.06 4.70
C ASN A 49 -22.54 -7.53 4.48
N GLY A 50 -21.56 -8.40 4.24
CA GLY A 50 -21.76 -9.85 4.10
C GLY A 50 -21.73 -10.40 2.68
N GLU A 51 -21.73 -9.57 1.63
CA GLU A 51 -21.42 -10.04 0.26
C GLU A 51 -19.90 -10.03 0.06
N TYR A 52 -19.35 -10.97 -0.73
CA TYR A 52 -17.94 -10.95 -1.11
C TYR A 52 -17.74 -10.20 -2.42
N ALA A 53 -16.54 -9.67 -2.63
CA ALA A 53 -16.19 -9.02 -3.90
C ALA A 53 -16.39 -9.95 -5.11
N ARG A 54 -16.24 -11.27 -4.91
CA ARG A 54 -16.63 -12.31 -5.88
C ARG A 54 -17.80 -13.14 -5.34
N LYS A 55 -18.91 -13.17 -6.08
CA LYS A 55 -20.13 -13.90 -5.65
C LYS A 55 -20.02 -15.43 -5.80
N ASP A 56 -19.22 -15.92 -6.76
CA ASP A 56 -19.09 -17.35 -7.08
C ASP A 56 -17.71 -17.92 -6.72
N LEU A 57 -17.36 -17.93 -5.44
CA LEU A 57 -16.19 -18.66 -4.95
C LEU A 57 -16.49 -20.17 -4.98
N LYS A 58 -15.88 -20.90 -5.92
CA LYS A 58 -15.98 -22.37 -6.00
C LYS A 58 -15.08 -23.03 -4.94
N LEU A 59 -15.44 -22.85 -3.67
CA LEU A 59 -14.72 -23.40 -2.51
C LEU A 59 -15.56 -24.42 -1.77
N SER A 60 -14.90 -25.39 -1.13
CA SER A 60 -15.56 -26.25 -0.16
C SER A 60 -15.99 -25.43 1.07
N SER A 61 -17.01 -25.88 1.80
CA SER A 61 -17.46 -25.19 3.02
C SER A 61 -16.34 -25.06 4.07
N ALA A 62 -15.44 -26.04 4.14
CA ALA A 62 -14.31 -26.03 5.07
C ALA A 62 -13.25 -25.00 4.66
N ASP A 63 -12.88 -24.96 3.38
CA ASP A 63 -11.90 -23.99 2.87
C ASP A 63 -12.42 -22.57 2.97
N LEU A 64 -13.72 -22.38 2.68
CA LEU A 64 -14.38 -21.09 2.84
C LEU A 64 -14.39 -20.64 4.30
N ALA A 65 -14.72 -21.52 5.25
CA ALA A 65 -14.69 -21.20 6.67
C ALA A 65 -13.29 -20.79 7.13
N LYS A 66 -12.26 -21.55 6.72
CA LYS A 66 -10.86 -21.26 7.01
C LYS A 66 -10.43 -19.90 6.44
N ALA A 67 -10.74 -19.62 5.18
CA ALA A 67 -10.38 -18.37 4.51
C ALA A 67 -11.02 -17.14 5.18
N LYS A 68 -12.28 -17.24 5.62
CA LYS A 68 -12.98 -16.15 6.32
C LYS A 68 -12.29 -15.79 7.63
N THR A 69 -11.88 -16.79 8.41
CA THR A 69 -11.28 -16.58 9.75
C THR A 69 -9.81 -16.19 9.70
N GLU A 70 -9.10 -16.60 8.64
CA GLU A 70 -7.67 -16.30 8.51
C GLU A 70 -7.46 -14.80 8.33
N THR A 71 -6.49 -14.24 9.05
CA THR A 71 -6.12 -12.82 8.95
C THR A 71 -4.74 -12.64 8.32
N VAL A 72 -3.86 -13.63 8.47
CA VAL A 72 -2.51 -13.60 7.92
C VAL A 72 -2.60 -13.83 6.41
N LEU A 73 -2.16 -12.86 5.62
CA LEU A 73 -2.35 -12.91 4.16
C LEU A 73 -1.41 -13.90 3.47
N PHE A 74 -0.21 -14.08 3.98
CA PHE A 74 0.79 -14.99 3.45
C PHE A 74 1.71 -15.48 4.57
N HIS A 75 2.34 -16.63 4.34
CA HIS A 75 3.29 -17.24 5.28
C HIS A 75 4.63 -17.44 4.60
N GLU A 76 5.71 -17.18 5.33
CA GLU A 76 7.07 -17.49 4.91
C GLU A 76 7.24 -18.99 4.63
N ILE A 77 7.97 -19.32 3.58
CA ILE A 77 8.35 -20.67 3.18
C ILE A 77 9.85 -20.72 2.93
N GLN A 78 10.42 -21.93 2.85
CA GLN A 78 11.83 -22.09 2.50
C GLN A 78 12.06 -21.80 1.01
N ASP A 79 13.27 -21.37 0.65
CA ASP A 79 13.65 -21.07 -0.74
C ASP A 79 13.40 -22.26 -1.69
N GLU A 80 13.70 -23.48 -1.22
CA GLU A 80 13.51 -24.72 -1.99
C GLU A 80 12.04 -25.07 -2.27
N ASP A 81 11.10 -24.48 -1.52
CA ASP A 81 9.67 -24.70 -1.70
C ASP A 81 9.06 -23.78 -2.78
N LEU A 82 9.79 -22.77 -3.26
CA LEU A 82 9.36 -21.86 -4.32
C LEU A 82 9.48 -22.54 -5.70
N LYS A 83 8.36 -22.97 -6.28
CA LYS A 83 8.34 -23.78 -7.51
C LYS A 83 8.20 -22.97 -8.80
N ASN A 84 7.92 -21.68 -8.68
CA ASN A 84 7.47 -20.82 -9.77
C ASN A 84 8.32 -19.54 -9.91
N SER A 85 9.56 -19.56 -9.44
CA SER A 85 10.47 -18.40 -9.47
C SER A 85 10.65 -17.82 -10.87
N GLU A 86 10.67 -18.65 -11.92
CA GLU A 86 10.80 -18.21 -13.32
C GLU A 86 9.64 -17.31 -13.79
N ALA A 87 8.46 -17.45 -13.18
CA ALA A 87 7.27 -16.66 -13.51
C ALA A 87 7.18 -15.35 -12.71
N LEU A 88 8.15 -15.08 -11.83
CA LEU A 88 8.18 -13.94 -10.93
C LEU A 88 9.35 -13.02 -11.32
N PRO A 89 9.10 -11.89 -12.00
CA PRO A 89 10.11 -10.85 -12.24
C PRO A 89 10.94 -10.50 -11.00
N LEU A 90 10.31 -10.35 -9.83
CA LEU A 90 11.01 -9.99 -8.59
C LEU A 90 11.97 -11.09 -8.11
N ALA A 91 11.72 -12.36 -8.44
CA ALA A 91 12.60 -13.45 -8.04
C ALA A 91 13.95 -13.43 -8.78
N LYS A 92 14.07 -12.68 -9.89
CA LYS A 92 15.32 -12.55 -10.64
C LYS A 92 16.44 -11.86 -9.87
N SER A 93 16.11 -11.05 -8.86
CA SER A 93 17.09 -10.40 -7.98
C SER A 93 17.84 -11.43 -7.11
N GLY A 94 17.28 -12.63 -6.93
CA GLY A 94 17.77 -13.64 -5.98
C GLY A 94 17.68 -13.18 -4.52
N LYS A 95 16.96 -12.10 -4.23
CA LYS A 95 16.80 -11.49 -2.90
C LYS A 95 15.32 -11.46 -2.54
N GLY A 96 15.02 -11.73 -1.28
CA GLY A 96 13.66 -11.60 -0.76
C GLY A 96 13.25 -12.77 0.12
N MET A 97 12.13 -12.60 0.80
CA MET A 97 11.49 -13.60 1.63
C MET A 97 10.47 -14.38 0.80
N MET A 98 10.62 -15.70 0.70
CA MET A 98 9.70 -16.53 -0.08
C MET A 98 8.41 -16.75 0.69
N ILE A 99 7.27 -16.73 0.00
CA ILE A 99 5.96 -16.82 0.64
C ILE A 99 5.01 -17.79 -0.06
N SER A 100 4.12 -18.38 0.74
CA SER A 100 2.90 -19.03 0.30
C SER A 100 1.70 -18.13 0.52
N TYR A 101 0.75 -18.14 -0.41
CA TYR A 101 -0.38 -17.24 -0.46
C TYR A 101 -1.65 -17.98 -0.86
N ASN A 102 -2.72 -17.80 -0.09
CA ASN A 102 -4.05 -18.29 -0.44
C ASN A 102 -4.95 -17.12 -0.85
N GLN A 103 -5.17 -16.97 -2.16
CA GLN A 103 -5.99 -15.91 -2.75
C GLN A 103 -7.40 -15.81 -2.15
N ASN A 104 -7.94 -16.93 -1.66
CA ASN A 104 -9.29 -16.95 -1.09
C ASN A 104 -9.38 -16.16 0.23
N ILE A 105 -8.26 -15.97 0.93
CA ILE A 105 -8.23 -15.17 2.16
C ILE A 105 -8.68 -13.75 1.86
N ILE A 106 -8.02 -13.05 0.91
CA ILE A 106 -8.39 -11.66 0.59
C ILE A 106 -9.75 -11.57 -0.11
N GLU A 107 -10.09 -12.56 -0.95
CA GLU A 107 -11.36 -12.55 -1.69
C GLU A 107 -12.58 -12.70 -0.78
N THR A 108 -12.39 -13.24 0.43
CA THR A 108 -13.42 -13.33 1.46
C THR A 108 -13.45 -12.12 2.42
N LYS A 109 -12.62 -11.09 2.19
CA LYS A 109 -12.61 -9.87 3.01
C LYS A 109 -13.48 -8.77 2.43
N ASN A 110 -14.11 -8.06 3.34
CA ASN A 110 -14.92 -6.87 3.12
C ASN A 110 -14.29 -5.63 3.71
N VAL A 111 -14.82 -4.47 3.34
CA VAL A 111 -14.46 -3.21 4.00
C VAL A 111 -14.76 -3.32 5.50
N GLY A 112 -13.76 -3.00 6.32
CA GLY A 112 -13.79 -3.10 7.78
C GLY A 112 -13.11 -4.36 8.33
N ASP A 113 -12.92 -5.39 7.52
CA ASP A 113 -12.28 -6.65 7.94
C ASP A 113 -10.78 -6.47 8.14
N THR A 114 -10.26 -7.13 9.17
CA THR A 114 -8.84 -7.11 9.54
C THR A 114 -8.04 -8.08 8.67
N VAL A 115 -6.87 -7.62 8.24
CA VAL A 115 -5.80 -8.43 7.64
C VAL A 115 -4.49 -8.19 8.38
N LYS A 116 -3.55 -9.13 8.27
CA LYS A 116 -2.27 -9.13 8.97
C LYS A 116 -1.12 -9.48 8.02
N PHE A 117 -0.04 -8.73 8.17
CA PHE A 117 1.23 -8.95 7.48
C PHE A 117 2.26 -9.40 8.50
N GLN A 118 2.84 -10.59 8.28
CA GLN A 118 3.89 -11.18 9.11
C GLN A 118 5.13 -11.39 8.25
N MET A 119 6.03 -10.40 8.27
CA MET A 119 7.32 -10.40 7.58
C MET A 119 8.41 -10.22 8.63
N LEU A 120 8.73 -11.31 9.34
CA LEU A 120 9.59 -11.25 10.52
C LEU A 120 11.02 -10.83 10.18
N GLU A 121 11.54 -11.28 9.03
CA GLU A 121 12.85 -10.86 8.49
C GLU A 121 12.94 -9.34 8.32
N TYR A 122 11.84 -8.70 7.91
CA TYR A 122 11.75 -7.25 7.72
C TYR A 122 11.27 -6.49 8.97
N GLY A 123 11.07 -7.18 10.10
CA GLY A 123 10.58 -6.56 11.34
C GLY A 123 9.14 -6.02 11.24
N VAL A 124 8.33 -6.54 10.31
CA VAL A 124 6.92 -6.17 10.15
C VAL A 124 6.01 -7.26 10.69
N ASN A 125 5.21 -6.92 11.69
CA ASN A 125 4.15 -7.78 12.21
C ASN A 125 2.96 -6.87 12.56
N ARG A 126 2.13 -6.58 11.56
CA ARG A 126 1.11 -5.52 11.65
C ARG A 126 -0.24 -5.94 11.13
N GLU A 127 -1.26 -5.45 11.81
CA GLU A 127 -2.66 -5.59 11.43
C GLU A 127 -3.19 -4.30 10.81
N GLY A 128 -4.13 -4.44 9.88
CA GLY A 128 -4.77 -3.31 9.22
C GLY A 128 -6.22 -3.58 8.80
N LYS A 129 -6.97 -2.47 8.72
CA LYS A 129 -8.32 -2.29 8.19
C LYS A 129 -8.37 -2.36 6.66
N ILE A 130 -9.14 -3.24 6.00
CA ILE A 130 -9.58 -2.95 4.63
C ILE A 130 -10.49 -1.73 4.66
N VAL A 131 -10.20 -0.69 3.87
CA VAL A 131 -10.97 0.56 3.83
C VAL A 131 -11.68 0.77 2.50
N GLU A 132 -11.21 0.10 1.44
CA GLU A 132 -11.77 0.25 0.11
C GLU A 132 -11.51 -1.01 -0.74
N ILE A 133 -12.49 -1.35 -1.57
CA ILE A 133 -12.41 -2.42 -2.57
C ILE A 133 -12.90 -1.84 -3.89
N GLU A 134 -12.09 -1.98 -4.92
CA GLU A 134 -12.30 -1.39 -6.24
C GLU A 134 -12.21 -2.46 -7.31
N LYS A 135 -13.15 -2.42 -8.25
CA LYS A 135 -13.07 -3.20 -9.48
C LYS A 135 -12.27 -2.40 -10.51
N VAL A 136 -11.03 -2.83 -10.73
CA VAL A 136 -10.10 -2.20 -11.67
C VAL A 136 -10.44 -2.63 -13.10
N ASP A 137 -10.76 -3.90 -13.27
CA ASP A 137 -11.20 -4.52 -14.53
C ASP A 137 -12.15 -5.70 -14.23
N ASP A 138 -12.64 -6.37 -15.26
CA ASP A 138 -13.55 -7.52 -15.14
C ASP A 138 -12.99 -8.68 -14.31
N ASP A 139 -11.68 -8.92 -14.38
CA ASP A 139 -11.00 -9.93 -13.58
C ASP A 139 -10.01 -9.38 -12.55
N ILE A 140 -9.90 -8.05 -12.43
CA ILE A 140 -8.92 -7.42 -11.54
C ILE A 140 -9.64 -6.66 -10.43
N LEU A 141 -9.36 -7.08 -9.20
CA LEU A 141 -9.80 -6.40 -7.99
C LEU A 141 -8.62 -5.79 -7.25
N ARG A 142 -8.87 -4.63 -6.63
CA ARG A 142 -7.91 -3.94 -5.78
C ARG A 142 -8.52 -3.69 -4.40
N TRP A 143 -7.85 -4.17 -3.37
CA TRP A 143 -8.14 -3.83 -1.98
C TRP A 143 -7.14 -2.79 -1.51
N ARG A 144 -7.63 -1.75 -0.85
CA ARG A 144 -6.81 -0.78 -0.13
C ARG A 144 -7.13 -0.87 1.35
N GLY A 145 -6.09 -0.84 2.17
CA GLY A 145 -6.26 -0.83 3.62
C GLY A 145 -5.26 0.08 4.32
N GLN A 146 -5.53 0.29 5.61
CA GLN A 146 -4.75 1.15 6.49
C GLN A 146 -4.30 0.34 7.71
N PHE A 147 -3.07 0.55 8.16
CA PHE A 147 -2.59 -0.10 9.38
C PHE A 147 -3.27 0.48 10.62
N ASN A 148 -3.46 -0.35 11.65
CA ASN A 148 -4.06 0.08 12.92
C ASN A 148 -3.17 1.10 13.67
N GLN A 149 -1.88 1.15 13.34
CA GLN A 149 -0.88 2.05 13.92
C GLN A 149 -0.16 2.83 12.82
N GLY A 150 0.17 4.10 13.12
CA GLY A 150 0.83 5.01 12.19
C GLY A 150 -0.15 5.99 11.52
N SER A 151 0.39 6.93 10.74
CA SER A 151 -0.42 7.86 9.95
C SER A 151 -1.06 7.12 8.75
N PRO A 152 -2.38 7.19 8.55
CA PRO A 152 -3.09 6.48 7.47
C PRO A 152 -2.72 6.99 6.06
N GLU A 153 -2.17 8.20 5.95
CA GLU A 153 -1.72 8.77 4.67
C GLU A 153 -0.38 8.17 4.21
N ARG A 154 0.42 7.64 5.16
CA ARG A 154 1.76 7.11 4.91
C ARG A 154 1.89 5.61 5.17
N ASN A 155 1.01 5.07 6.01
CA ASN A 155 1.01 3.67 6.44
C ASN A 155 -0.25 2.99 5.92
N TYR A 156 -0.14 2.44 4.73
CA TYR A 156 -1.25 1.80 4.03
C TYR A 156 -0.72 0.64 3.21
N PHE A 157 -1.64 -0.18 2.71
CA PHE A 157 -1.31 -1.26 1.81
C PHE A 157 -2.33 -1.34 0.68
N THR A 158 -1.89 -1.90 -0.44
CA THR A 158 -2.75 -2.25 -1.57
C THR A 158 -2.49 -3.68 -1.99
N ILE A 159 -3.56 -4.41 -2.30
CA ILE A 159 -3.51 -5.76 -2.84
C ILE A 159 -4.25 -5.71 -4.17
N THR A 160 -3.57 -5.97 -5.27
CA THR A 160 -4.16 -6.00 -6.62
C THR A 160 -4.05 -7.42 -7.14
N GLN A 161 -5.16 -8.03 -7.51
CA GLN A 161 -5.22 -9.45 -7.90
C GLN A 161 -5.96 -9.60 -9.22
N SER A 162 -5.32 -10.26 -10.20
CA SER A 162 -6.01 -10.84 -11.35
C SER A 162 -6.47 -12.25 -11.00
N GLN A 163 -7.76 -12.49 -11.20
CA GLN A 163 -8.39 -13.77 -10.93
C GLN A 163 -8.08 -14.82 -11.99
N LYS A 164 -8.02 -14.41 -13.26
CA LYS A 164 -7.76 -15.32 -14.40
C LYS A 164 -6.32 -15.82 -14.36
N ASP A 165 -5.40 -14.91 -14.09
CA ASP A 165 -3.98 -15.20 -14.14
C ASP A 165 -3.44 -15.74 -12.81
N GLN A 166 -4.25 -15.82 -11.75
CA GLN A 166 -3.79 -16.19 -10.40
C GLN A 166 -2.54 -15.39 -10.00
N TYR A 167 -2.62 -14.08 -10.24
CA TYR A 167 -1.50 -13.17 -10.09
C TYR A 167 -1.86 -12.05 -9.13
N THR A 168 -1.01 -11.83 -8.14
CA THR A 168 -1.25 -10.84 -7.08
C THR A 168 -0.01 -10.00 -6.87
N ILE A 169 -0.19 -8.69 -6.85
CA ILE A 169 0.82 -7.72 -6.41
C ILE A 169 0.32 -7.09 -5.12
N ILE A 170 1.16 -7.09 -4.10
CA ILE A 170 0.91 -6.42 -2.83
C ILE A 170 1.96 -5.34 -2.64
N GLN A 171 1.52 -4.12 -2.32
CA GLN A 171 2.42 -3.03 -1.93
C GLN A 171 2.12 -2.65 -0.49
N ILE A 172 3.16 -2.63 0.34
CA ILE A 172 3.08 -2.33 1.76
C ILE A 172 3.93 -1.09 2.02
N TYR A 173 3.28 0.00 2.43
CA TYR A 173 3.94 1.24 2.82
C TYR A 173 3.88 1.37 4.33
N SER A 174 5.04 1.44 4.97
CA SER A 174 5.14 1.57 6.43
C SER A 174 6.31 2.46 6.84
N ASP A 175 6.25 2.96 8.07
CA ASP A 175 7.38 3.59 8.78
C ASP A 175 8.63 2.69 8.95
N LYS A 176 8.51 1.38 8.71
CA LYS A 176 9.65 0.44 8.73
C LYS A 176 10.30 0.23 7.37
N GLY A 177 9.65 0.67 6.31
CA GLY A 177 10.08 0.44 4.94
C GLY A 177 8.89 0.20 4.00
N ASN A 178 9.21 0.14 2.71
CA ASN A 178 8.26 -0.14 1.66
C ASN A 178 8.59 -1.48 1.01
N TYR A 179 7.60 -2.36 0.92
CA TYR A 179 7.79 -3.72 0.46
C TYR A 179 6.81 -4.05 -0.66
N THR A 180 7.26 -4.86 -1.61
CA THR A 180 6.42 -5.41 -2.66
C THR A 180 6.41 -6.92 -2.55
N ALA A 181 5.22 -7.52 -2.56
CA ALA A 181 5.04 -8.94 -2.79
C ALA A 181 4.55 -9.16 -4.22
N GLU A 182 5.19 -10.07 -4.94
CA GLU A 182 4.75 -10.55 -6.23
C GLU A 182 4.47 -12.05 -6.13
N ILE A 183 3.25 -12.44 -6.49
CA ILE A 183 2.71 -13.78 -6.24
C ILE A 183 2.07 -14.30 -7.51
N LYS A 184 2.39 -15.55 -7.86
CA LYS A 184 1.78 -16.29 -8.97
C LYS A 184 1.39 -17.67 -8.47
N ASN A 185 0.21 -18.17 -8.83
CA ASN A 185 -0.22 -19.55 -8.50
C ASN A 185 -0.07 -19.92 -7.00
N GLY A 186 -0.30 -18.96 -6.09
CA GLY A 186 -0.23 -19.16 -4.65
C GLY A 186 1.17 -19.19 -4.02
N GLN A 187 2.22 -18.89 -4.77
CA GLN A 187 3.58 -18.73 -4.26
C GLN A 187 4.20 -17.43 -4.78
N GLY A 188 5.04 -16.80 -3.98
CA GLY A 188 5.58 -15.50 -4.31
C GLY A 188 6.84 -15.15 -3.54
N ILE A 189 7.30 -13.93 -3.78
CA ILE A 189 8.44 -13.33 -3.11
C ILE A 189 8.05 -11.97 -2.57
N VAL A 190 8.52 -11.64 -1.37
CA VAL A 190 8.45 -10.30 -0.79
C VAL A 190 9.86 -9.72 -0.77
N GLN A 191 10.02 -8.49 -1.24
CA GLN A 191 11.28 -7.78 -1.14
C GLN A 191 11.06 -6.30 -0.85
N SER A 192 12.12 -5.63 -0.39
CA SER A 192 12.10 -4.18 -0.24
C SER A 192 12.07 -3.51 -1.63
N MET A 193 11.36 -2.38 -1.77
CA MET A 193 11.17 -1.73 -3.08
C MET A 193 12.46 -1.18 -3.69
N ASP A 194 13.49 -0.92 -2.89
CA ASP A 194 14.83 -0.54 -3.34
C ASP A 194 15.60 -1.70 -4.00
N GLN A 195 15.19 -2.95 -3.77
CA GLN A 195 15.78 -4.16 -4.38
C GLN A 195 15.11 -4.54 -5.71
N GLY A 196 14.05 -3.85 -6.12
CA GLY A 196 13.25 -4.16 -7.31
C GLY A 196 13.83 -3.67 -8.64
N VAL A 197 14.93 -2.91 -8.61
CA VAL A 197 15.59 -2.36 -9.80
C VAL A 197 17.09 -2.53 -9.63
N GLU A 198 17.69 -3.37 -10.48
CA GLU A 198 19.12 -3.37 -10.75
C GLU A 198 19.27 -2.99 -12.23
N ASP A 199 19.60 -1.72 -12.50
CA ASP A 199 19.88 -1.22 -13.85
C ASP A 199 21.31 -0.67 -13.95
N GLU A 200 21.92 -0.89 -15.11
CA GLU A 200 23.14 -0.20 -15.51
C GLU A 200 22.76 1.00 -16.37
N GLU A 201 23.43 2.14 -16.18
CA GLU A 201 23.22 3.31 -17.02
C GLU A 201 23.46 2.96 -18.49
N LEU A 202 22.44 3.17 -19.33
CA LEU A 202 22.55 2.89 -20.75
C LEU A 202 23.46 3.93 -21.42
N HIS A 203 24.69 3.53 -21.74
CA HIS A 203 25.60 4.38 -22.51
C HIS A 203 25.37 4.20 -24.01
N ALA A 204 25.16 5.31 -24.72
CA ALA A 204 25.17 5.32 -26.17
C ALA A 204 26.61 5.07 -26.66
N HIS A 205 26.82 3.97 -27.38
CA HIS A 205 28.05 3.79 -28.15
C HIS A 205 27.90 4.60 -29.44
N ASP A 206 28.51 5.79 -29.48
CA ASP A 206 28.72 6.50 -30.74
C ASP A 206 29.67 5.67 -31.61
N HIS A 207 29.18 5.25 -32.78
CA HIS A 207 29.93 4.54 -33.82
C HIS A 207 30.62 5.52 -34.78
#